data_AF-T1CTC9-F1
#
_entry.id   AF-T1CTC9-F1
#
_cell.length_a   1.000
_cell.length_b   1.000
_cell.length_c   1.000
_cell.angle_alpha   90.00
_cell.angle_beta   90.00
_cell.angle_gamma   90.00
#
_symmetry.space_group_name_H-M   'P 1'
#
loop_
_entity.id
_entity.type
_entity.pdbx_description
1 polymer ?
#
loop_
_entity_poly.entity_id
_entity_poly.type
_entity_poly.pdbx_seq_one_letter_code
_entity_poly.pdbx_strand_id
1 'polypeptide(L)'
;VWFYDLRTNKHFTLKTKTLARSDLDEFVELYKPENRADRKPTFNPEDGTGRWRAFDLKDILARDKANLDIFWLKDDSLEDTADLPDPEVIAQEVVEDLEDAAEQLRGISARTARRR
;
A
#
# COMPACT_ATOMS: atom_id res chain seq x y z
N VAL A 1 -21.21 0.47 -7.07
CA VAL A 1 -19.81 0.87 -7.42
C VAL A 1 -18.89 -0.24 -6.95
N TRP A 2 -17.87 -0.60 -7.74
CA TRP A 2 -16.90 -1.64 -7.40
C TRP A 2 -15.60 -1.01 -6.93
N PHE A 3 -15.04 -1.52 -5.84
CA PHE A 3 -13.77 -1.09 -5.27
C PHE A 3 -12.81 -2.28 -5.24
N TYR A 4 -11.56 -2.04 -5.60
CA TYR A 4 -10.46 -2.98 -5.45
C TYR A 4 -9.42 -2.38 -4.52
N ASP A 5 -9.12 -3.07 -3.41
CA ASP A 5 -8.12 -2.61 -2.45
C ASP A 5 -6.73 -3.22 -2.75
N LEU A 6 -5.90 -2.47 -3.49
CA LEU A 6 -4.48 -2.76 -3.71
C LEU A 6 -3.56 -1.97 -2.75
N ARG A 7 -4.11 -1.42 -1.67
CA ARG A 7 -3.38 -0.52 -0.76
C ARG A 7 -3.14 -1.17 0.59
N THR A 8 -4.19 -1.68 1.22
CA THR A 8 -4.11 -2.24 2.58
C THR A 8 -3.21 -3.48 2.57
N ASN A 9 -2.23 -3.53 3.48
CA ASN A 9 -1.25 -4.61 3.62
C ASN A 9 -0.46 -4.88 2.32
N LYS A 10 -0.26 -3.85 1.50
CA LYS A 10 0.58 -3.90 0.29
C LYS A 10 1.73 -2.91 0.44
N HIS A 11 2.96 -3.43 0.37
CA HIS A 11 4.18 -2.63 0.47
C HIS A 11 4.88 -2.62 -0.88
N PHE A 12 4.82 -1.49 -1.58
CA PHE A 12 5.57 -1.26 -2.80
C PHE A 12 6.60 -0.16 -2.57
N THR A 13 7.83 -0.38 -3.05
CA THR A 13 8.92 0.60 -3.01
C THR A 13 9.46 0.84 -4.40
N LEU A 14 10.12 1.97 -4.64
CA LEU A 14 10.61 2.32 -5.98
C LEU A 14 11.84 1.52 -6.44
N LYS A 15 12.55 0.87 -5.52
CA LYS A 15 13.84 0.21 -5.80
C LYS A 15 13.84 -1.29 -5.54
N THR A 16 13.33 -1.72 -4.39
CA THR A 16 13.49 -3.10 -3.90
C THR A 16 12.23 -3.97 -4.10
N LYS A 17 11.05 -3.36 -4.06
CA LYS A 17 9.75 -4.03 -4.20
C LYS A 17 8.82 -3.23 -5.10
N THR A 18 9.25 -3.04 -6.34
CA THR A 18 8.50 -2.27 -7.35
C THR A 18 7.20 -2.95 -7.73
N LEU A 19 6.15 -2.15 -7.95
CA LEU A 19 4.88 -2.63 -8.51
C LEU A 19 5.13 -3.30 -9.86
N ALA A 20 4.80 -4.58 -9.96
CA ALA A 20 4.89 -5.36 -11.18
C ALA A 20 3.51 -5.47 -11.84
N ARG A 21 3.49 -5.82 -13.14
CA ARG A 21 2.22 -6.07 -13.84
C ARG A 21 1.42 -7.19 -13.18
N SER A 22 2.10 -8.21 -12.64
CA SER A 22 1.47 -9.36 -11.98
C SER A 22 0.68 -8.98 -10.73
N ASP A 23 1.04 -7.88 -10.05
CA ASP A 23 0.28 -7.39 -8.88
C ASP A 23 -1.12 -6.90 -9.25
N LEU A 24 -1.37 -6.63 -10.55
CA LEU A 24 -2.65 -6.18 -11.09
C LEU A 24 -3.44 -7.30 -11.78
N ASP A 25 -2.92 -8.53 -11.86
CA ASP A 25 -3.58 -9.61 -12.62
C ASP A 25 -4.94 -9.96 -12.04
N GLU A 26 -5.05 -10.11 -10.72
CA GLU A 26 -6.33 -10.37 -10.05
C GLU A 26 -7.34 -9.24 -10.31
N PHE A 27 -6.91 -7.99 -10.23
CA PHE A 27 -7.78 -6.86 -10.55
C PHE A 27 -8.30 -6.94 -11.98
N VAL A 28 -7.44 -7.22 -12.96
CA VAL A 28 -7.82 -7.30 -14.37
C VAL A 28 -8.80 -8.45 -14.62
N GLU A 29 -8.56 -9.61 -14.00
CA GLU A 29 -9.44 -10.77 -14.08
C GLU A 29 -10.84 -10.46 -13.51
N LEU A 30 -10.90 -9.78 -12.37
CA LEU A 30 -12.15 -9.40 -11.72
C LEU A 30 -12.85 -8.22 -12.39
N TYR A 31 -12.11 -7.33 -13.06
CA TYR A 31 -12.67 -6.12 -13.66
C TYR A 31 -13.65 -6.43 -14.78
N LYS A 32 -13.45 -7.51 -15.56
CA LYS A 32 -14.37 -7.99 -16.62
C LYS A 32 -15.03 -6.84 -17.41
N PRO A 33 -14.27 -6.08 -18.22
CA PRO A 33 -14.77 -4.87 -18.88
C PRO A 33 -15.95 -5.15 -19.82
N GLU A 34 -15.86 -6.26 -20.56
CA GLU A 34 -16.84 -6.70 -21.56
C GLU A 34 -18.15 -7.23 -20.94
N ASN A 35 -18.08 -7.81 -19.74
CA ASN A 35 -19.26 -8.33 -19.06
C ASN A 35 -19.25 -7.99 -17.56
N ARG A 36 -19.74 -6.78 -17.27
CA ARG A 36 -19.82 -6.26 -15.90
C ARG A 36 -20.82 -7.00 -15.02
N ALA A 37 -21.79 -7.71 -15.60
CA ALA A 37 -22.80 -8.47 -14.87
C ALA A 37 -22.21 -9.74 -14.22
N ASP A 38 -21.11 -10.27 -14.79
CA ASP A 38 -20.42 -11.47 -14.31
C ASP A 38 -19.42 -11.18 -13.18
N ARG A 39 -19.33 -9.93 -12.72
CA ARG A 39 -18.48 -9.56 -11.59
C ARG A 39 -19.06 -10.17 -10.31
N LYS A 40 -18.23 -10.95 -9.61
CA LYS A 40 -18.56 -11.52 -8.31
C LYS A 40 -17.61 -10.92 -7.27
N PRO A 41 -18.11 -10.46 -6.11
CA PRO A 41 -17.24 -9.97 -5.06
C PRO A 41 -16.35 -11.10 -4.55
N THR A 42 -15.10 -10.76 -4.22
CA THR A 42 -14.25 -11.65 -3.40
C THR A 42 -14.41 -11.36 -1.92
N PHE A 43 -15.07 -10.24 -1.58
CA PHE A 43 -15.34 -9.86 -0.20
C PHE A 43 -16.24 -10.87 0.52
N ASN A 44 -15.78 -11.34 1.68
CA ASN A 44 -16.54 -12.16 2.60
C ASN A 44 -16.93 -11.32 3.84
N PRO A 45 -18.24 -11.12 4.12
CA PRO A 45 -18.68 -10.35 5.28
C PRO A 45 -18.42 -11.03 6.62
N GLU A 46 -18.21 -12.35 6.66
CA GLU A 46 -18.03 -13.10 7.92
C GLU A 46 -16.65 -12.88 8.53
N ASP A 47 -15.61 -12.85 7.69
CA ASP A 47 -14.22 -12.65 8.10
C ASP A 47 -13.69 -11.25 7.75
N GLY A 48 -14.44 -10.46 6.98
CA GLY A 48 -14.05 -9.12 6.54
C GLY A 48 -12.94 -9.11 5.48
N THR A 49 -12.61 -10.27 4.89
CA THR A 49 -11.53 -10.43 3.91
C THR A 49 -12.01 -10.21 2.49
N GLY A 50 -11.07 -10.14 1.54
CA GLY A 50 -11.34 -10.00 0.11
C GLY A 50 -11.21 -8.56 -0.37
N ARG A 51 -10.44 -8.39 -1.45
CA ARG A 51 -10.03 -7.08 -1.99
C ARG A 51 -11.01 -6.50 -3.00
N TRP A 52 -12.01 -7.27 -3.47
CA TRP A 52 -12.98 -6.83 -4.47
C TRP A 52 -14.40 -6.81 -3.90
N ARG A 53 -14.95 -5.60 -3.74
CA ARG A 53 -16.25 -5.39 -3.09
C ARG A 53 -17.13 -4.44 -3.89
N ALA A 54 -18.42 -4.76 -3.95
CA ALA A 54 -19.46 -3.87 -4.47
C ALA A 54 -20.15 -3.10 -3.34
N PHE A 55 -20.42 -1.82 -3.58
CA PHE A 55 -21.22 -0.95 -2.73
C PHE A 55 -22.42 -0.41 -3.50
N ASP A 56 -23.60 -0.41 -2.87
CA ASP A 56 -24.78 0.20 -3.48
C ASP A 56 -24.63 1.71 -3.57
N LEU A 57 -25.19 2.31 -4.62
CA LEU A 57 -25.13 3.76 -4.81
C LEU A 57 -25.81 4.51 -3.64
N LYS A 58 -26.92 3.97 -3.13
CA LYS A 58 -27.65 4.54 -1.99
C LYS A 58 -26.77 4.63 -0.73
N ASP A 59 -25.93 3.61 -0.50
CA ASP A 59 -25.07 3.54 0.68
C ASP A 59 -23.94 4.54 0.58
N ILE A 60 -23.43 4.77 -0.64
CA ILE A 60 -22.42 5.79 -0.92
C ILE A 60 -23.00 7.20 -0.74
N LEU A 61 -24.20 7.45 -1.26
CA LEU A 61 -24.87 8.75 -1.14
C LEU A 61 -25.26 9.09 0.30
N ALA A 62 -25.48 8.08 1.14
CA ALA A 62 -25.76 8.27 2.56
C ALA A 62 -24.52 8.66 3.38
N ARG A 63 -23.30 8.52 2.83
CA ARG A 63 -22.06 8.94 3.50
C ARG A 63 -21.94 10.45 3.53
N ASP A 64 -21.22 10.98 4.52
CA ASP A 64 -20.89 12.41 4.57
C ASP A 64 -20.25 12.85 3.25
N LYS A 65 -20.83 13.88 2.63
CA LYS A 65 -20.40 14.45 1.34
C LYS A 65 -20.27 13.43 0.20
N ALA A 66 -20.97 12.29 0.29
CA ALA A 66 -20.81 11.16 -0.64
C ALA A 66 -19.35 10.73 -0.81
N ASN A 67 -18.57 10.75 0.27
CA ASN A 67 -17.15 10.45 0.25
C ASN A 67 -16.85 9.02 -0.24
N LEU A 68 -16.02 8.91 -1.29
CA LEU A 68 -15.59 7.66 -1.92
C LEU A 68 -14.34 7.04 -1.25
N ASP A 69 -13.79 7.69 -0.24
CA ASP A 69 -12.73 7.16 0.61
C ASP A 69 -13.31 6.03 1.50
N ILE A 70 -13.29 4.80 0.96
CA ILE A 70 -13.95 3.62 1.53
C ILE A 70 -12.91 2.50 1.70
N PHE A 71 -12.75 2.02 2.94
CA PHE A 71 -11.88 0.91 3.31
C PHE A 71 -12.63 -0.06 4.21
N TRP A 72 -12.32 -1.36 4.10
CA TRP A 72 -12.94 -2.41 4.90
C TRP A 72 -11.97 -3.49 5.37
N LEU A 73 -10.79 -3.58 4.75
CA LEU A 73 -9.73 -4.46 5.24
C LEU A 73 -9.10 -3.86 6.49
N LYS A 74 -8.76 -4.72 7.45
CA LYS A 74 -7.97 -4.32 8.61
C LYS A 74 -6.50 -4.20 8.20
N ASP A 75 -5.84 -3.19 8.77
CA ASP A 75 -4.41 -2.97 8.58
C ASP A 75 -3.64 -3.84 9.56
N ASP A 76 -2.70 -4.64 9.05
CA ASP A 76 -1.91 -5.57 9.86
C ASP A 76 -0.82 -4.83 10.67
N SER A 77 -0.50 -3.57 10.33
CA SER A 77 0.62 -2.80 10.91
C SER A 77 0.43 -2.30 12.35
N LEU A 78 -0.77 -2.41 12.93
CA LEU A 78 -1.03 -1.96 14.30
C LEU A 78 -1.12 -3.10 15.32
N GLU A 79 -1.19 -4.37 14.89
CA GLU A 79 -1.42 -5.49 15.81
C GLU A 79 -0.37 -6.62 15.75
N ASP A 80 0.55 -6.68 14.78
CA ASP A 80 1.50 -7.80 14.69
C ASP A 80 2.98 -7.38 14.65
N THR A 81 3.67 -7.55 15.79
CA THR A 81 5.15 -7.56 15.84
C THR A 81 5.78 -8.73 15.05
N ALA A 82 4.94 -9.62 14.48
CA ALA A 82 5.35 -10.77 13.70
C ALA A 82 5.70 -10.47 12.23
N ASP A 83 5.27 -9.31 11.70
CA ASP A 83 5.54 -8.88 10.30
C ASP A 83 6.70 -7.90 10.16
N LEU A 84 7.42 -7.62 11.25
CA LEU A 84 8.68 -6.92 11.17
C LEU A 84 9.71 -7.79 10.42
N PRO A 85 10.47 -7.22 9.45
CA PRO A 85 11.65 -7.90 8.93
C PRO A 85 12.54 -8.35 10.10
N ASP A 86 13.36 -9.37 9.87
CA ASP A 86 14.32 -9.81 10.89
C ASP A 86 15.05 -8.59 11.48
N PRO A 87 15.18 -8.48 12.82
CA PRO A 87 15.87 -7.35 13.45
C PRO A 87 17.24 -7.03 12.83
N GLU A 88 17.92 -8.03 12.26
CA GLU A 88 19.17 -7.85 11.52
C GLU A 88 18.98 -7.05 10.22
N VAL A 89 17.90 -7.29 9.48
CA VAL A 89 17.53 -6.53 8.27
C VAL A 89 17.20 -5.08 8.63
N ILE A 90 16.41 -4.86 9.68
CA ILE A 90 16.06 -3.52 10.14
C ILE A 90 17.31 -2.76 10.59
N ALA A 91 18.20 -3.42 11.34
CA ALA A 91 19.45 -2.83 11.78
C ALA A 91 20.35 -2.45 10.60
N GLN A 92 20.41 -3.29 9.57
CA GLN A 92 21.20 -3.02 8.37
C GLN A 92 20.65 -1.84 7.57
N GLU A 93 19.33 -1.77 7.37
CA GLU A 93 18.68 -0.63 6.69
C GLU A 93 18.94 0.70 7.44
N VAL A 94 18.83 0.68 8.78
CA VAL A 94 19.11 1.86 9.60
C VAL A 94 20.58 2.27 9.52
N VAL A 95 21.52 1.32 9.46
CA VAL A 95 22.95 1.63 9.29
C VAL A 95 23.21 2.27 7.93
N GLU A 96 22.64 1.72 6.86
CA GLU A 96 22.79 2.26 5.50
C GLU A 96 22.24 3.70 5.41
N ASP A 97 21.04 3.93 5.95
CA ASP A 97 20.43 5.27 6.01
C ASP A 97 21.30 6.28 6.80
N LEU A 98 21.91 5.84 7.90
CA LEU A 98 22.80 6.69 8.72
C LEU A 98 24.12 6.98 8.00
N GLU A 99 24.66 6.04 7.24
CA GLU A 99 25.87 6.24 6.42
C GLU A 99 25.62 7.24 5.30
N ASP A 100 24.49 7.10 4.59
CA ASP A 100 24.04 8.04 3.55
C ASP A 100 23.86 9.46 4.12
N ALA A 101 23.22 9.57 5.28
CA ALA A 101 23.05 10.85 5.96
C ALA A 101 24.39 11.46 6.37
N ALA A 102 25.33 10.65 6.88
CA ALA A 102 26.66 11.10 7.26
C ALA A 102 27.48 11.57 6.05
N GLU A 103 27.40 10.89 4.90
CA GLU A 103 28.05 11.32 3.67
C GLU A 103 27.52 12.67 3.18
N GLN A 104 26.21 12.84 3.16
CA GLN A 104 25.58 14.11 2.78
C GLN A 104 26.05 15.27 3.67
N LEU A 105 26.12 15.05 5.00
CA LEU A 105 26.61 16.05 5.95
C LEU A 105 28.10 16.39 5.75
N ARG A 106 28.93 15.39 5.45
CA ARG A 106 30.35 15.61 5.09
C ARG A 106 30.47 16.44 3.81
N GLY A 107 29.67 16.16 2.80
CA GLY A 107 29.62 16.93 1.56
C GLY A 107 29.23 18.39 1.79
N ILE A 108 28.21 18.64 2.63
CA ILE A 108 27.80 20.00 3.03
C ILE A 108 28.93 20.71 3.80
N SER A 109 29.58 20.01 4.73
CA SER A 109 30.69 20.56 5.52
C SER A 109 31.88 20.95 4.63
N ALA A 110 32.28 20.09 3.70
CA ALA A 110 33.36 20.36 2.75
C ALA A 110 33.04 21.54 1.81
N ARG A 111 31.79 21.62 1.32
CA ARG A 111 31.32 22.75 0.51
C ARG A 111 31.32 24.06 1.27
N THR A 112 31.02 24.02 2.58
CA THR A 112 31.02 25.20 3.44
C THR A 112 32.45 25.65 3.78
N ALA A 113 33.38 24.71 3.99
CA ALA A 113 34.79 25.01 4.23
C ALA A 113 35.48 25.66 3.00
N ARG A 114 35.13 25.25 1.77
CA ARG A 114 35.65 25.88 0.53
C ARG A 114 35.10 27.27 0.23
N ARG A 115 34.08 27.73 0.95
CA ARG A 115 33.49 29.07 0.80
C ARG A 115 34.04 30.10 1.80
N ARG A 116 34.97 29.70 2.67
CA ARG A 116 35.74 30.59 3.55
C ARG A 116 37.16 30.72 3.02
#